data_AF-A0A3R7EMI1-F1
#
_entry.id   AF-A0A3R7EMI1-F1
#
_cell.length_a   1.000
_cell.length_b   1.000
_cell.length_c   1.000
_cell.angle_alpha   90.00
_cell.angle_beta   90.00
_cell.angle_gamma   90.00
#
_symmetry.space_group_name_H-M   'P 1'
#
loop_
_entity.id
_entity.type
_entity.pdbx_description
1 polymer ?
#
loop_
_entity_poly.entity_id
_entity_poly.type
_entity_poly.pdbx_seq_one_letter_code
_entity_poly.pdbx_strand_id
1 'polypeptide(L)'
;MEEKLEDRFFDLLLRTLNYAMEFVNERSYASLRFMDLFSSLLELQPLIKEISEDEFYEKLREKIKARRLMGDRETRSKLQSELLQMFIDEWKRRTSKKS
;
A
#
# COMPACT_ATOMS: atom_id res chain seq x y z
N MET A 1 19.72 4.06 -15.62
CA MET A 1 19.80 3.65 -14.21
C MET A 1 18.64 2.69 -14.03
N GLU A 2 18.91 1.39 -13.94
CA GLU A 2 17.85 0.40 -13.72
C GLU A 2 17.23 0.67 -12.36
N GLU A 3 15.99 1.16 -12.32
CA GLU A 3 15.20 1.12 -11.10
C GLU A 3 15.06 -0.35 -10.71
N LYS A 4 15.52 -0.71 -9.52
CA LYS A 4 15.32 -2.06 -8.98
C LYS A 4 13.82 -2.33 -8.95
N LEU A 5 13.41 -3.55 -9.35
CA LEU A 5 11.99 -3.94 -9.41
C LEU A 5 11.21 -3.61 -8.12
N GLU A 6 11.89 -3.77 -6.98
CA GLU A 6 11.49 -3.32 -5.64
C GLU A 6 10.99 -1.86 -5.59
N ASP A 7 11.75 -0.90 -6.13
CA ASP A 7 11.40 0.52 -6.11
C ASP A 7 10.14 0.77 -6.97
N ARG A 8 10.01 0.08 -8.12
CA ARG A 8 8.82 0.16 -8.98
C ARG A 8 7.58 -0.45 -8.34
N PHE A 9 7.74 -1.56 -7.63
CA PHE A 9 6.64 -2.20 -6.94
C PHE A 9 6.15 -1.36 -5.77
N PHE A 10 7.07 -0.78 -5.00
CA PHE A 10 6.75 0.19 -3.95
C PHE A 10 5.93 1.36 -4.51
N ASP A 11 6.36 1.96 -5.63
CA ASP A 11 5.65 3.05 -6.29
C ASP A 11 4.28 2.62 -6.81
N LEU A 12 4.16 1.41 -7.37
CA LEU A 12 2.88 0.88 -7.86
C LEU A 12 1.87 0.72 -6.74
N LEU A 13 2.28 0.15 -5.59
CA LEU A 13 1.42 0.04 -4.42
C LEU A 13 0.99 1.43 -3.92
N LEU A 14 1.92 2.37 -3.80
CA LEU A 14 1.61 3.74 -3.37
C LEU A 14 0.62 4.43 -4.32
N ARG A 15 0.81 4.32 -5.63
CA ARG A 15 -0.14 4.86 -6.63
C ARG A 15 -1.52 4.25 -6.49
N THR A 16 -1.59 2.93 -6.30
CA THR A 16 -2.86 2.22 -6.10
C THR A 16 -3.58 2.70 -4.85
N LEU A 17 -2.84 2.92 -3.75
CA LEU A 17 -3.38 3.50 -2.53
C LEU A 17 -3.88 4.94 -2.74
N ASN A 18 -3.12 5.76 -3.47
CA ASN A 18 -3.52 7.15 -3.76
C ASN A 18 -4.83 7.22 -4.55
N TYR A 19 -5.02 6.35 -5.55
CA TYR A 19 -6.31 6.25 -6.23
C TYR A 19 -7.42 5.82 -5.26
N ALA A 20 -7.17 4.84 -4.39
CA ALA A 20 -8.16 4.45 -3.39
C ALA A 20 -8.58 5.63 -2.49
N MET A 21 -7.64 6.50 -2.14
CA MET A 21 -7.87 7.71 -1.34
C MET A 21 -8.62 8.79 -2.12
N GLU A 22 -8.29 9.03 -3.38
CA GLU A 22 -8.97 10.01 -4.24
C GLU A 22 -10.47 9.74 -4.30
N PHE A 23 -10.83 8.46 -4.46
CA PHE A 23 -12.21 8.02 -4.56
C PHE A 23 -12.90 7.74 -3.20
N VAL A 24 -12.22 7.92 -2.06
CA VAL A 24 -12.76 7.53 -0.73
C VAL A 24 -14.07 8.24 -0.40
N ASN A 25 -14.20 9.46 -0.92
CA ASN A 25 -15.30 10.37 -0.63
C ASN A 25 -16.47 10.28 -1.63
N GLU A 26 -16.30 9.53 -2.70
CA GLU A 26 -17.32 9.37 -3.71
C GLU A 26 -18.38 8.35 -3.30
N ARG A 27 -19.60 8.52 -3.84
CA ARG A 27 -20.66 7.49 -3.75
C ARG A 27 -20.43 6.42 -4.82
N SER A 28 -19.21 5.90 -4.90
CA SER A 28 -18.81 4.87 -5.85
C SER A 28 -18.06 3.75 -5.13
N TYR A 29 -17.95 2.60 -5.77
CA TYR A 29 -17.15 1.49 -5.27
C TYR A 29 -15.66 1.61 -5.67
N ALA A 30 -15.26 2.69 -6.35
CA ALA A 30 -13.90 2.82 -6.89
C ALA A 30 -12.83 2.72 -5.80
N SER A 31 -13.01 3.41 -4.67
CA SER A 31 -12.10 3.32 -3.52
C SER A 31 -11.90 1.88 -3.03
N LEU A 32 -12.99 1.11 -2.95
CA LEU A 32 -12.94 -0.29 -2.54
C LEU A 32 -12.22 -1.15 -3.58
N ARG A 33 -12.50 -0.95 -4.87
CA ARG A 33 -11.83 -1.68 -5.96
C ARG A 33 -10.33 -1.45 -5.99
N PHE A 34 -9.88 -0.22 -5.73
CA PHE A 34 -8.45 0.06 -5.61
C PHE A 34 -7.84 -0.56 -4.36
N MET A 35 -8.56 -0.63 -3.23
CA MET A 35 -8.11 -1.38 -2.06
C MET A 35 -8.03 -2.89 -2.31
N ASP A 36 -8.96 -3.47 -3.09
CA ASP A 36 -8.91 -4.87 -3.51
C ASP A 36 -7.66 -5.12 -4.38
N LEU A 37 -7.39 -4.22 -5.34
CA LEU A 37 -6.19 -4.28 -6.18
C LEU A 37 -4.92 -4.14 -5.34
N PHE A 38 -4.88 -3.18 -4.42
CA PHE A 38 -3.75 -2.99 -3.50
C PHE A 38 -3.46 -4.26 -2.72
N SER A 39 -4.50 -4.88 -2.15
CA SER A 39 -4.39 -6.11 -1.37
C SER A 39 -3.88 -7.26 -2.23
N SER A 40 -4.40 -7.40 -3.46
CA SER A 40 -4.01 -8.44 -4.40
C SER A 40 -2.53 -8.30 -4.80
N LEU A 41 -2.08 -7.08 -5.10
CA LEU A 41 -0.68 -6.80 -5.42
C LEU A 41 0.24 -7.17 -4.24
N LEU A 42 -0.14 -6.77 -3.03
CA LEU A 42 0.63 -7.06 -1.82
C LEU A 42 0.67 -8.55 -1.47
N GLU A 43 -0.40 -9.30 -1.77
CA GLU A 43 -0.44 -10.77 -1.65
C GLU A 43 0.45 -11.46 -2.69
N LEU A 44 0.65 -10.85 -3.86
CA LEU A 44 1.56 -11.36 -4.90
C LEU A 44 3.04 -11.05 -4.60
N GLN A 45 3.34 -10.03 -3.78
CA GLN A 45 4.71 -9.61 -3.48
C GLN A 45 5.66 -10.77 -3.10
N PRO A 46 5.31 -11.71 -2.19
CA PRO A 46 6.17 -12.84 -1.81
C PRO A 46 6.55 -13.77 -2.98
N LEU A 47 5.77 -13.75 -4.06
CA LEU A 47 6.01 -14.59 -5.24
C LEU A 47 7.03 -13.97 -6.21
N ILE A 48 7.41 -12.71 -6.01
CA ILE A 48 8.34 -11.96 -6.85
C ILE A 48 9.71 -11.99 -6.18
N LYS A 49 10.61 -12.87 -6.65
CA LYS A 49 11.91 -13.16 -6.04
C LYS A 49 12.84 -11.95 -5.93
N GLU A 50 12.68 -10.98 -6.82
CA GLU A 50 13.49 -9.77 -6.91
C GLU A 50 13.02 -8.65 -5.97
N ILE A 51 11.90 -8.87 -5.24
CA ILE A 51 11.40 -7.97 -4.21
C ILE A 51 11.68 -8.61 -2.85
N SER A 52 12.33 -7.85 -1.98
CA SER A 52 12.62 -8.28 -0.63
C SER A 52 11.34 -8.50 0.17
N GLU A 53 11.27 -9.64 0.86
CA GLU A 53 10.32 -9.83 1.96
C GLU A 53 10.85 -9.09 3.18
N ASP A 54 10.76 -7.76 3.14
CA ASP A 54 11.19 -6.92 4.25
C ASP A 54 10.05 -6.64 5.25
N GLU A 55 10.46 -6.16 6.43
CA GLU A 55 9.57 -5.83 7.55
C GLU A 55 8.43 -4.86 7.15
N PHE A 56 8.64 -4.03 6.13
CA PHE A 56 7.64 -3.07 5.68
C PHE A 56 6.44 -3.78 5.05
N TYR A 57 6.66 -4.69 4.10
CA TYR A 57 5.57 -5.42 3.44
C TYR A 57 4.83 -6.37 4.41
N GLU A 58 5.54 -6.94 5.38
CA GLU A 58 4.93 -7.75 6.45
C GLU A 58 3.96 -6.91 7.29
N LYS A 59 4.41 -5.78 7.83
CA LYS A 59 3.56 -4.86 8.60
C LYS A 59 2.35 -4.37 7.80
N LEU A 60 2.55 -4.10 6.51
CA LEU A 60 1.49 -3.72 5.58
C LEU A 60 0.40 -4.80 5.49
N ARG A 61 0.80 -6.07 5.32
CA ARG A 61 -0.13 -7.21 5.26
C ARG A 61 -0.90 -7.38 6.57
N GLU A 62 -0.22 -7.30 7.70
CA GLU A 62 -0.86 -7.38 9.02
C GLU A 62 -1.90 -6.28 9.21
N LYS A 63 -1.55 -5.04 8.85
CA LYS A 63 -2.44 -3.89 8.97
C LYS A 63 -3.74 -4.05 8.17
N ILE A 64 -3.64 -4.58 6.96
CA ILE A 64 -4.80 -4.83 6.09
C ILE A 64 -5.64 -5.99 6.60
N LYS A 65 -5.02 -7.11 7.01
CA LYS A 65 -5.72 -8.26 7.58
C LYS A 65 -6.49 -7.89 8.85
N ALA A 66 -5.89 -7.10 9.74
CA ALA A 66 -6.52 -6.66 10.98
C ALA A 66 -7.79 -5.84 10.77
N ARG A 67 -7.97 -5.26 9.57
CA ARG A 67 -9.11 -4.40 9.29
C ARG A 67 -9.96 -4.84 8.09
N ARG A 68 -9.91 -6.11 7.70
CA ARG A 68 -10.62 -6.68 6.51
C ARG A 68 -12.16 -6.53 6.51
N LEU A 69 -12.76 -5.88 7.52
CA LEU A 69 -14.20 -5.64 7.69
C LEU A 69 -14.59 -4.17 7.45
N MET A 70 -14.11 -3.54 6.37
CA MET A 70 -14.41 -2.13 6.04
C MET A 70 -15.71 -1.96 5.29
N GLY A 71 -16.83 -2.06 6.01
CA GLY A 71 -18.12 -1.69 5.45
C GLY A 71 -18.31 -0.17 5.33
N ASP A 72 -17.77 0.60 6.28
CA ASP A 72 -18.03 2.04 6.39
C ASP A 72 -16.89 2.92 5.87
N ARG A 73 -17.27 4.11 5.41
CA ARG A 73 -16.40 5.08 4.75
C ARG A 73 -15.37 5.70 5.70
N GLU A 74 -15.72 5.92 6.95
CA GLU A 74 -14.86 6.60 7.93
C GLU A 74 -13.69 5.70 8.31
N THR A 75 -13.97 4.43 8.62
CA THR A 75 -12.96 3.42 8.91
C THR A 75 -12.02 3.20 7.73
N ARG A 76 -12.55 3.22 6.50
CA ARG A 76 -11.76 3.11 5.27
C ARG A 76 -10.81 4.28 5.09
N SER A 77 -11.32 5.51 5.21
CA SER A 77 -10.48 6.72 5.09
C SER A 77 -9.38 6.72 6.13
N LYS A 78 -9.69 6.32 7.37
CA LYS A 78 -8.69 6.24 8.44
C LYS A 78 -7.61 5.22 8.14
N LEU A 79 -7.97 4.00 7.67
CA LEU A 79 -6.96 3.02 7.26
C LEU A 79 -6.08 3.60 6.14
N GLN A 80 -6.67 4.16 5.10
CA GLN A 80 -5.90 4.62 3.95
C GLN A 80 -4.88 5.69 4.34
N SER A 81 -5.24 6.61 5.24
CA SER A 81 -4.31 7.58 5.83
C SER A 81 -3.19 6.92 6.64
N GLU A 82 -3.51 5.90 7.44
CA GLU A 82 -2.50 5.15 8.19
C GLU A 82 -1.54 4.39 7.27
N LEU A 83 -2.05 3.79 6.19
CA LEU A 83 -1.22 3.14 5.18
C LEU A 83 -0.30 4.15 4.49
N LEU A 84 -0.84 5.31 4.09
CA LEU A 84 -0.05 6.36 3.47
C LEU A 84 1.10 6.81 4.39
N GLN A 85 0.83 6.95 5.69
CA GLN A 85 1.88 7.28 6.66
C GLN A 85 2.99 6.22 6.68
N MET A 86 2.65 4.93 6.63
CA MET A 86 3.65 3.86 6.55
C MET A 86 4.53 3.99 5.29
N PHE A 87 3.95 4.32 4.14
CA PHE A 87 4.73 4.58 2.91
C PHE A 87 5.65 5.79 3.06
N ILE A 88 5.19 6.87 3.68
CA ILE A 88 6.01 8.07 3.92
C ILE A 88 7.21 7.75 4.82
N ASP A 89 6.98 6.99 5.90
CA ASP A 89 8.03 6.63 6.84
C ASP A 89 9.05 5.68 6.20
N GLU A 90 8.58 4.71 5.40
CA GLU A 90 9.44 3.81 4.66
C GLU A 90 10.26 4.56 3.59
N TRP A 91 9.63 5.49 2.87
CA TRP A 91 10.33 6.31 1.89
C TRP A 91 11.47 7.12 2.52
N LYS A 92 11.23 7.75 3.68
CA LYS A 92 12.28 8.44 4.47
C LYS A 92 13.40 7.48 4.87
N ARG A 93 13.06 6.27 5.34
CA ARG A 93 14.05 5.25 5.71
C ARG A 93 14.93 4.84 4.52
N ARG A 94 14.33 4.63 3.35
CA ARG A 94 15.03 4.24 2.11
C ARG A 94 15.96 5.35 1.62
N THR A 95 15.54 6.63 1.69
CA THR A 95 16.39 7.76 1.27
C THR A 95 17.53 8.02 2.25
N SER A 96 17.31 7.91 3.56
CA SER A 96 18.39 8.03 4.56
C SER A 96 19.45 6.93 4.46
N LYS A 97 19.10 5.72 3.99
CA LYS A 97 20.06 4.62 3.76
C LYS A 97 20.84 4.73 2.45
N LYS A 98 20.38 5.55 1.50
CA LYS A 98 21.04 5.81 0.20
C LYS A 98 22.04 6.99 0.28
N SER A 99 22.03 7.77 1.37
CA SER A 99 22.92 8.91 1.62
C SER A 99 24.10 8.54 2.51
#